data_AF-A0A4R4NZX5-F1
#
_entry.id   AF-A0A4R4NZX5-F1
#
_cell.length_a   1.000
_cell.length_b   1.000
_cell.length_c   1.000
_cell.angle_alpha   90.00
_cell.angle_beta   90.00
_cell.angle_gamma   90.00
#
_symmetry.space_group_name_H-M   'P 1'
#
loop_
_entity.id
_entity.type
_entity.pdbx_description
1 polymer ?
#
loop_
_entity_poly.entity_id
_entity_poly.type
_entity_poly.pdbx_seq_one_letter_code
_entity_poly.pdbx_strand_id
1 'polypeptide(L)'
;MGGFDEGELFRGLAAEQWAASSATDARRDAPFYREVIREQGGRALELGCGAGRLLLTFLAEGLEVEGCDISADMLAMCRRAVAGVTPTLYEQAMQDLDVPGKFRTIYIPCGSFVCVMDRQEALETLRRCREHLEPGGVLVFNVFPVPINYTEPPADDFPTPWQAGAGTPTSPTVAACRSRHAGPRWIASSRPGTKNAATTCTTALR
;
A
#
# COMPACT_ATOMS: atom_id res chain seq x y z
N MET A 1 -10.18 21.01 -21.38
CA MET A 1 -8.89 21.00 -20.66
C MET A 1 -8.67 19.55 -20.31
N GLY A 2 -7.69 18.88 -20.92
CA GLY A 2 -7.48 17.43 -20.73
C GLY A 2 -7.19 17.14 -19.27
N GLY A 3 -7.95 16.23 -18.67
CA GLY A 3 -7.67 15.74 -17.33
C GLY A 3 -6.29 15.10 -17.31
N PHE A 4 -5.60 15.24 -16.20
CA PHE A 4 -4.34 14.55 -15.98
C PHE A 4 -4.60 13.05 -15.88
N ASP A 5 -3.99 12.25 -16.76
CA ASP A 5 -4.05 10.79 -16.70
C ASP A 5 -2.88 10.28 -15.86
N GLU A 6 -3.17 9.67 -14.71
CA GLU A 6 -2.18 9.06 -13.83
C GLU A 6 -1.37 7.96 -14.55
N GLY A 7 -1.96 7.30 -15.54
CA GLY A 7 -1.28 6.34 -16.39
C GLY A 7 -0.22 6.96 -17.31
N GLU A 8 -0.27 8.27 -17.57
CA GLU A 8 0.75 8.97 -18.38
C GLU A 8 2.01 9.33 -17.56
N LEU A 9 1.88 9.51 -16.24
CA LEU A 9 3.02 9.85 -15.35
C LEU A 9 4.18 8.85 -15.44
N PHE A 10 3.85 7.58 -15.66
CA PHE A 10 4.81 6.47 -15.65
C PHE A 10 4.89 5.78 -17.00
N ARG A 11 4.87 6.54 -18.12
CA ARG A 11 5.14 6.05 -19.48
C ARG A 11 6.45 6.59 -20.06
N GLY A 12 6.96 5.93 -21.09
CA GLY A 12 8.14 6.34 -21.86
C GLY A 12 9.36 6.62 -20.98
N LEU A 13 9.99 7.79 -21.19
CA LEU A 13 11.23 8.18 -20.51
C LEU A 13 11.05 8.26 -18.97
N ALA A 14 9.89 8.68 -18.48
CA ALA A 14 9.62 8.75 -17.05
C ALA A 14 9.64 7.34 -16.41
N ALA A 15 9.03 6.37 -17.10
CA ALA A 15 9.07 4.97 -16.70
C ALA A 15 10.51 4.44 -16.70
N GLU A 16 11.27 4.67 -17.77
CA GLU A 16 12.66 4.22 -17.91
C GLU A 16 13.55 4.79 -16.80
N GLN A 17 13.45 6.10 -16.55
CA GLN A 17 14.21 6.76 -15.49
C GLN A 17 13.86 6.19 -14.11
N TRP A 18 12.58 6.00 -13.82
CA TRP A 18 12.14 5.45 -12.54
C TRP A 18 12.59 3.99 -12.35
N ALA A 19 12.48 3.17 -13.40
CA ALA A 19 12.96 1.79 -13.39
C ALA A 19 14.48 1.72 -13.15
N ALA A 20 15.26 2.56 -13.83
CA ALA A 20 16.71 2.63 -13.64
C ALA A 20 17.07 3.05 -12.19
N SER A 21 16.39 4.06 -11.65
CA SER A 21 16.59 4.48 -10.26
C SER A 21 16.22 3.37 -9.28
N SER A 22 15.08 2.71 -9.49
CA SER A 22 14.58 1.62 -8.66
C SER A 22 15.49 0.38 -8.68
N ALA A 23 16.17 0.12 -9.80
CA ALA A 23 17.12 -1.00 -9.91
C ALA A 23 18.30 -0.84 -8.93
N THR A 24 18.75 0.40 -8.72
CA THR A 24 19.85 0.76 -7.80
C THR A 24 19.40 1.03 -6.36
N ASP A 25 18.10 0.93 -6.07
CA ASP A 25 17.55 1.18 -4.74
C ASP A 25 18.11 0.19 -3.71
N ALA A 26 18.42 0.72 -2.52
CA ALA A 26 18.96 -0.05 -1.40
C ALA A 26 17.92 -0.95 -0.72
N ARG A 27 16.64 -0.85 -1.09
CA ARG A 27 15.52 -1.69 -0.65
C ARG A 27 15.41 -1.78 0.87
N ARG A 28 15.60 -0.64 1.55
CA ARG A 28 15.61 -0.54 3.02
C ARG A 28 14.26 -0.91 3.64
N ASP A 29 13.19 -0.77 2.87
CA ASP A 29 11.82 -1.14 3.21
C ASP A 29 11.53 -2.64 3.02
N ALA A 30 12.32 -3.36 2.22
CA ALA A 30 12.08 -4.77 1.92
C ALA A 30 12.00 -5.69 3.15
N PRO A 31 12.84 -5.56 4.20
CA PRO A 31 12.75 -6.42 5.37
C PRO A 31 11.39 -6.36 6.08
N PHE A 32 10.78 -5.17 6.14
CA PHE A 32 9.48 -4.97 6.79
C PHE A 32 8.36 -5.67 6.02
N TYR A 33 8.25 -5.43 4.71
CA TYR A 33 7.23 -6.09 3.87
C TYR A 33 7.43 -7.60 3.82
N ARG A 34 8.68 -8.07 3.75
CA ARG A 34 9.01 -9.50 3.81
C ARG A 34 8.53 -10.15 5.11
N GLU A 35 8.75 -9.50 6.25
CA GLU A 35 8.31 -10.01 7.56
C GLU A 35 6.78 -10.13 7.60
N VAL A 36 6.06 -9.08 7.18
CA VAL A 36 4.59 -9.11 7.08
C VAL A 36 4.10 -10.26 6.20
N ILE A 37 4.64 -10.40 4.98
CA ILE A 37 4.23 -11.46 4.04
C ILE A 37 4.46 -12.85 4.65
N ARG A 38 5.62 -13.06 5.31
CA ARG A 38 5.94 -14.34 5.95
C ARG A 38 5.05 -14.65 7.16
N GLU A 39 4.73 -13.64 7.97
CA GLU A 39 3.85 -13.81 9.13
C GLU A 39 2.41 -14.15 8.73
N GLN A 40 1.91 -13.53 7.66
CA GLN A 40 0.56 -13.82 7.16
C GLN A 40 0.49 -15.15 6.40
N GLY A 41 1.59 -15.51 5.71
CA GLY A 41 1.65 -16.64 4.79
C GLY A 41 0.75 -16.45 3.56
N GLY A 42 0.73 -17.45 2.68
CA GLY A 42 -0.12 -17.46 1.47
C GLY A 42 0.20 -16.37 0.45
N ARG A 43 -0.74 -16.15 -0.47
CA ARG A 43 -0.62 -15.21 -1.60
C ARG A 43 -0.52 -13.77 -1.14
N ALA A 44 0.40 -13.02 -1.74
CA ALA A 44 0.51 -11.58 -1.58
C ALA A 44 0.37 -10.82 -2.92
N LEU A 45 -0.12 -9.58 -2.86
CA LEU A 45 -0.26 -8.68 -4.00
C LEU A 45 0.44 -7.36 -3.74
N GLU A 46 1.36 -6.97 -4.62
CA GLU A 46 1.96 -5.64 -4.65
C GLU A 46 1.15 -4.73 -5.59
N LEU A 47 0.54 -3.67 -5.06
CA LEU A 47 -0.07 -2.62 -5.89
C LEU A 47 0.95 -1.50 -6.16
N GLY A 48 0.99 -1.03 -7.40
CA GLY A 48 2.03 -0.10 -7.85
C GLY A 48 3.40 -0.79 -7.93
N CYS A 49 3.43 -2.04 -8.41
CA CYS A 49 4.65 -2.86 -8.41
C CYS A 49 5.74 -2.34 -9.37
N GLY A 50 5.35 -1.51 -10.34
CA GLY A 50 6.23 -0.89 -11.32
C GLY A 50 7.11 -1.90 -12.05
N ALA A 51 8.41 -1.57 -12.14
CA ALA A 51 9.43 -2.44 -12.72
C ALA A 51 9.85 -3.61 -11.79
N GLY A 52 9.15 -3.81 -10.66
CA GLY A 52 9.30 -4.96 -9.78
C GLY A 52 10.41 -4.83 -8.73
N ARG A 53 10.58 -3.64 -8.15
CA ARG A 53 11.63 -3.35 -7.14
C ARG A 53 11.57 -4.29 -5.93
N LEU A 54 10.39 -4.54 -5.36
CA LEU A 54 10.21 -5.50 -4.27
C LEU A 54 9.70 -6.84 -4.79
N LEU A 55 8.70 -6.81 -5.68
CA LEU A 55 8.11 -8.00 -6.31
C LEU A 55 9.15 -9.03 -6.78
N LEU A 56 10.12 -8.62 -7.60
CA LEU A 56 11.11 -9.54 -8.14
C LEU A 56 12.08 -10.06 -7.08
N THR A 57 12.39 -9.25 -6.06
CA THR A 57 13.17 -9.69 -4.90
C THR A 57 12.43 -10.78 -4.13
N PHE A 58 11.14 -10.58 -3.86
CA PHE A 58 10.34 -11.53 -3.10
C PHE A 58 10.05 -12.82 -3.87
N LEU A 59 9.83 -12.73 -5.18
CA LEU A 59 9.75 -13.91 -6.05
C LEU A 59 11.04 -14.73 -6.04
N ALA A 60 12.20 -14.08 -6.12
CA ALA A 60 13.50 -14.77 -6.05
C ALA A 60 13.76 -15.44 -4.70
N GLU A 61 13.10 -14.97 -3.64
CA GLU A 61 13.13 -15.57 -2.30
C GLU A 61 12.09 -16.70 -2.11
N GLY A 62 11.30 -17.00 -3.14
CA GLY A 62 10.27 -18.04 -3.10
C GLY A 62 8.96 -17.62 -2.42
N LEU A 63 8.73 -16.32 -2.24
CA LEU A 63 7.44 -15.81 -1.77
C LEU A 63 6.42 -15.82 -2.90
N GLU A 64 5.17 -16.17 -2.58
CA GLU A 64 4.06 -16.19 -3.53
C GLU A 64 3.47 -14.78 -3.69
N VAL A 65 4.12 -13.97 -4.52
CA VAL A 65 3.78 -12.55 -4.72
C VAL A 65 3.39 -12.28 -6.17
N GLU A 66 2.29 -11.56 -6.35
CA GLU A 66 1.80 -11.08 -7.64
C GLU A 66 1.88 -9.54 -7.68
N GLY A 67 1.93 -8.96 -8.88
CA GLY A 67 2.05 -7.51 -9.07
C GLY A 67 0.88 -6.91 -9.85
N CYS A 68 0.45 -5.72 -9.46
CA CYS A 68 -0.50 -4.90 -10.20
C CYS A 68 0.07 -3.49 -10.38
N ASP A 69 0.02 -2.96 -11.59
CA ASP A 69 0.43 -1.59 -11.88
C ASP A 69 -0.39 -1.02 -13.05
N ILE A 70 -0.61 0.29 -13.07
CA ILE A 70 -1.35 0.96 -14.15
C ILE A 70 -0.47 1.13 -15.40
N SER A 71 0.86 1.13 -15.25
CA SER A 71 1.79 1.39 -16.34
C SER A 71 2.20 0.12 -17.08
N ALA A 72 1.72 -0.01 -18.32
CA ALA A 72 2.15 -1.02 -19.27
C ALA A 72 3.68 -1.05 -19.47
N ASP A 73 4.32 0.12 -19.54
CA ASP A 73 5.76 0.25 -19.79
C ASP A 73 6.57 -0.29 -18.60
N MET A 74 6.14 0.03 -17.38
CA MET A 74 6.72 -0.46 -16.14
C MET A 74 6.57 -1.98 -16.02
N LEU A 75 5.40 -2.52 -16.33
CA LEU A 75 5.18 -3.97 -16.35
C LEU A 75 6.02 -4.66 -17.43
N ALA A 76 6.18 -4.04 -18.60
CA ALA A 76 7.05 -4.58 -19.65
C ALA A 76 8.52 -4.63 -19.19
N MET A 77 8.99 -3.62 -18.46
CA MET A 77 10.32 -3.64 -17.84
C MET A 77 10.44 -4.70 -16.75
N CYS A 78 9.43 -4.84 -15.89
CA CYS A 78 9.38 -5.88 -14.87
C CYS A 78 9.56 -7.28 -15.48
N ARG A 79 8.83 -7.58 -16.56
CA ARG A 79 8.94 -8.85 -17.30
C ARG A 79 10.32 -9.08 -17.90
N ARG A 80 11.06 -8.03 -18.29
CA ARG A 80 12.41 -8.16 -18.85
C ARG A 80 13.50 -8.32 -17.78
N ALA A 81 13.26 -7.81 -16.57
CA ALA A 81 14.24 -7.82 -15.49
C ALA A 81 14.37 -9.17 -14.76
N VAL A 82 13.49 -10.13 -15.06
CA VAL A 82 13.46 -11.41 -14.36
C VAL A 82 14.63 -12.32 -14.77
N ALA A 83 15.28 -12.94 -13.78
CA ALA A 83 16.24 -14.02 -13.99
C ALA A 83 15.74 -15.27 -13.25
N GLY A 84 15.09 -16.18 -13.99
CA GLY A 84 14.66 -17.48 -13.45
C GLY A 84 13.33 -17.49 -12.68
N VAL A 85 12.57 -16.39 -12.67
CA VAL A 85 11.21 -16.31 -12.11
C VAL A 85 10.25 -15.75 -13.16
N THR A 86 8.98 -16.14 -13.13
CA THR A 86 7.93 -15.59 -14.02
C THR A 86 6.87 -14.92 -13.16
N PRO A 87 6.82 -13.58 -13.11
CA PRO A 87 5.86 -12.86 -12.28
C PRO A 87 4.46 -12.92 -12.90
N THR A 88 3.45 -13.13 -12.06
CA THR A 88 2.05 -12.84 -12.41
C THR A 88 1.82 -11.34 -12.27
N LEU A 89 1.42 -10.68 -13.37
CA LEU A 89 1.30 -9.23 -13.46
C LEU A 89 -0.05 -8.82 -14.04
N TYR A 90 -0.69 -7.84 -13.41
CA TYR A 90 -1.96 -7.25 -13.84
C TYR A 90 -1.76 -5.77 -14.22
N GLU A 91 -2.29 -5.37 -15.38
CA GLU A 91 -2.30 -3.98 -15.84
C GLU A 91 -3.64 -3.34 -15.47
N GLN A 92 -3.72 -2.76 -14.28
CA GLN A 92 -4.93 -2.12 -13.74
C GLN A 92 -4.55 -0.95 -12.83
N ALA A 93 -5.40 0.08 -12.80
CA ALA A 93 -5.37 1.10 -11.78
C ALA A 93 -5.79 0.52 -10.42
N MET A 94 -5.33 1.11 -9.31
CA MET A 94 -5.59 0.54 -7.97
C MET A 94 -7.10 0.58 -7.60
N GLN A 95 -7.81 1.61 -8.06
CA GLN A 95 -9.25 1.82 -7.88
C GLN A 95 -10.09 0.86 -8.74
N ASP A 96 -9.53 0.33 -9.81
CA ASP A 96 -10.17 -0.62 -10.72
C ASP A 96 -9.76 -2.07 -10.43
N LEU A 97 -9.08 -2.31 -9.31
CA LEU A 97 -8.54 -3.62 -8.95
C LEU A 97 -9.63 -4.71 -8.99
N ASP A 98 -9.47 -5.65 -9.92
CA ASP A 98 -10.32 -6.82 -10.12
C ASP A 98 -9.45 -7.96 -10.66
N VAL A 99 -8.81 -8.67 -9.74
CA VAL A 99 -7.83 -9.72 -10.06
C VAL A 99 -8.27 -11.08 -9.50
N PRO A 100 -7.82 -12.20 -10.09
CA PRO A 100 -8.26 -13.53 -9.64
C PRO A 100 -7.86 -13.87 -8.19
N GLY A 101 -8.88 -14.26 -7.43
CA GLY A 101 -8.74 -14.83 -6.10
C GLY A 101 -8.66 -13.80 -4.97
N LYS A 102 -8.13 -14.23 -3.83
CA LYS A 102 -7.93 -13.41 -2.64
C LYS A 102 -6.48 -13.55 -2.16
N PHE A 103 -6.05 -12.59 -1.34
CA PHE A 103 -4.69 -12.48 -0.83
C PHE A 103 -4.69 -12.41 0.69
N ARG A 104 -3.66 -12.99 1.29
CA ARG A 104 -3.34 -12.83 2.70
C ARG A 104 -2.68 -11.48 2.99
N THR A 105 -1.90 -10.99 2.03
CA THR A 105 -1.26 -9.68 2.11
C THR A 105 -1.50 -8.88 0.83
N ILE A 106 -1.97 -7.65 0.94
CA ILE A 106 -1.88 -6.64 -0.12
C ILE A 106 -0.92 -5.58 0.40
N TYR A 107 0.02 -5.10 -0.41
CA TYR A 107 0.91 -4.04 0.03
C TYR A 107 1.20 -3.00 -1.06
N ILE A 108 1.40 -1.76 -0.63
CA ILE A 108 1.64 -0.59 -1.50
C ILE A 108 2.90 0.13 -0.99
N PRO A 109 4.09 -0.27 -1.46
CA PRO A 109 5.34 0.32 -1.01
C PRO A 109 5.62 1.66 -1.69
N CYS A 110 6.72 2.32 -1.29
CA CYS A 110 7.24 3.53 -1.95
C CYS A 110 6.26 4.72 -2.02
N GLY A 111 5.20 4.73 -1.21
CA GLY A 111 4.23 5.81 -1.24
C GLY A 111 3.30 5.80 -2.46
N SER A 112 3.25 4.74 -3.27
CA SER A 112 2.45 4.71 -4.50
C SER A 112 0.95 4.98 -4.28
N PHE A 113 0.43 4.80 -3.06
CA PHE A 113 -0.95 5.17 -2.74
C PHE A 113 -1.23 6.66 -2.93
N VAL A 114 -0.23 7.54 -2.75
CA VAL A 114 -0.41 8.98 -2.95
C VAL A 114 -0.46 9.39 -4.43
N CYS A 115 -0.19 8.44 -5.34
CA CYS A 115 -0.35 8.66 -6.77
C CYS A 115 -1.83 8.65 -7.18
N VAL A 116 -2.73 8.09 -6.36
CA VAL A 116 -4.17 8.21 -6.53
C VAL A 116 -4.61 9.58 -6.01
N MET A 117 -4.80 10.53 -6.92
CA MET A 117 -4.98 11.93 -6.58
C MET A 117 -6.43 12.28 -6.22
N ASP A 118 -7.40 11.54 -6.77
CA ASP A 118 -8.80 11.72 -6.43
C ASP A 118 -9.17 10.99 -5.13
N ARG A 119 -9.89 11.69 -4.25
CA ARG A 119 -10.28 11.14 -2.94
C ARG A 119 -11.23 9.96 -3.07
N GLN A 120 -12.18 10.00 -4.01
CA GLN A 120 -13.13 8.91 -4.20
C GLN A 120 -12.43 7.69 -4.77
N GLU A 121 -11.48 7.88 -5.69
CA GLU A 121 -10.64 6.79 -6.21
C GLU A 121 -9.73 6.19 -5.14
N ALA A 122 -9.20 7.00 -4.23
CA ALA A 122 -8.43 6.50 -3.09
C ALA A 122 -9.31 5.67 -2.12
N LEU A 123 -10.54 6.12 -1.84
CA LEU A 123 -11.51 5.36 -1.05
C LEU A 123 -11.91 4.06 -1.74
N GLU A 124 -12.11 4.11 -3.05
CA GLU A 124 -12.43 2.96 -3.89
C GLU A 124 -11.28 1.95 -3.87
N THR A 125 -10.04 2.40 -4.00
CA THR A 125 -8.84 1.56 -3.85
C THR A 125 -8.86 0.79 -2.53
N LEU A 126 -9.13 1.46 -1.41
CA LEU A 126 -9.22 0.81 -0.10
C LEU A 126 -10.37 -0.21 -0.04
N ARG A 127 -11.52 0.10 -0.65
CA ARG A 127 -12.66 -0.82 -0.76
C ARG A 127 -12.28 -2.07 -1.56
N ARG A 128 -11.64 -1.91 -2.72
CA ARG A 128 -11.20 -3.01 -3.58
C ARG A 128 -10.15 -3.89 -2.90
N CYS A 129 -9.17 -3.28 -2.23
CA CYS A 129 -8.20 -4.00 -1.42
C CYS A 129 -8.90 -4.86 -0.36
N ARG A 130 -9.83 -4.29 0.41
CA ARG A 130 -10.60 -5.03 1.43
C ARG A 130 -11.35 -6.21 0.82
N GLU A 131 -11.93 -6.04 -0.35
CA GLU A 131 -12.64 -7.11 -1.05
C GLU A 131 -11.71 -8.22 -1.52
N HIS A 132 -10.48 -7.90 -1.90
CA HIS A 132 -9.47 -8.88 -2.34
C HIS A 132 -8.68 -9.53 -1.20
N LEU A 133 -8.92 -9.13 0.06
CA LEU A 133 -8.31 -9.79 1.21
C LEU A 133 -9.09 -11.04 1.64
N GLU A 134 -8.36 -12.09 2.01
CA GLU A 134 -8.90 -13.23 2.74
C GLU A 134 -9.34 -12.83 4.16
N PRO A 135 -10.28 -13.55 4.80
CA PRO A 135 -10.48 -13.44 6.23
C PRO A 135 -9.18 -13.77 6.97
N GLY A 136 -8.61 -12.80 7.68
CA GLY A 136 -7.26 -12.93 8.26
C GLY A 136 -6.24 -11.95 7.68
N GLY A 137 -6.43 -11.54 6.42
CA GLY A 137 -5.43 -10.80 5.66
C GLY A 137 -5.28 -9.31 5.98
N VAL A 138 -4.20 -8.75 5.45
CA VAL A 138 -3.72 -7.39 5.73
C VAL A 138 -3.36 -6.63 4.45
N LEU A 139 -3.83 -5.38 4.34
CA LEU A 139 -3.36 -4.29 3.47
C LEU A 139 -2.31 -3.37 4.15
N VAL A 140 -1.04 -3.42 3.74
CA VAL A 140 0.03 -2.61 4.33
C VAL A 140 0.56 -1.59 3.33
N PHE A 141 0.55 -0.30 3.68
CA PHE A 141 1.08 0.75 2.81
C PHE A 141 1.74 1.85 3.61
N ASN A 142 2.69 2.55 2.98
CA ASN A 142 3.28 3.76 3.53
C ASN A 142 2.84 4.98 2.73
N VAL A 143 2.79 6.13 3.38
CA VAL A 143 2.65 7.44 2.75
C VAL A 143 3.85 8.29 3.13
N PHE A 144 4.25 9.23 2.28
CA PHE A 144 5.32 10.16 2.65
C PHE A 144 4.81 11.13 3.73
N PRO A 145 5.58 11.38 4.79
CA PRO A 145 5.25 12.46 5.71
C PRO A 145 5.37 13.78 4.96
N VAL A 146 4.23 14.39 4.61
CA VAL A 146 4.23 15.81 4.32
C VAL A 146 4.55 16.54 5.63
N PRO A 147 5.53 17.45 5.69
CA PRO A 147 5.67 18.33 6.84
C PRO A 147 4.42 19.19 6.89
N ILE A 148 3.42 18.75 7.66
CA ILE A 148 2.27 19.57 7.98
C ILE A 148 2.80 20.65 8.91
N ASN A 149 2.78 21.89 8.42
CA ASN A 149 2.98 23.05 9.28
C ASN A 149 1.76 23.15 10.21
N TYR A 150 1.80 22.48 11.37
CA TYR A 150 0.71 22.54 12.36
C TYR A 150 0.46 23.95 12.91
N THR A 151 1.39 24.89 12.66
CA THR A 151 1.26 26.31 12.99
C THR A 151 0.32 27.06 12.04
N GLU A 152 0.14 26.57 10.81
CA GLU A 152 -0.86 27.05 9.85
C GLU A 152 -1.57 25.84 9.24
N PRO A 153 -2.55 25.25 9.95
CA PRO A 153 -3.35 24.18 9.38
C PRO A 153 -3.95 24.67 8.05
N PRO A 154 -3.98 23.83 6.99
CA PRO A 154 -4.67 24.19 5.78
C PRO A 154 -6.11 24.60 6.12
N ALA A 155 -6.65 25.57 5.38
CA ALA A 155 -7.99 26.08 5.62
C ALA A 155 -9.03 24.94 5.65
N ASP A 156 -10.18 25.19 6.29
CA ASP A 156 -11.28 24.22 6.46
C ASP A 156 -11.94 23.79 5.12
N ASP A 157 -11.32 24.06 3.99
CA ASP A 157 -11.69 23.59 2.65
C ASP A 157 -11.15 22.19 2.32
N PHE A 158 -10.34 21.58 3.20
CA PHE A 158 -10.19 20.13 3.21
C PHE A 158 -11.50 19.47 3.69
N PRO A 159 -12.11 18.54 2.92
CA PRO A 159 -13.36 17.94 3.36
C PRO A 159 -13.09 17.19 4.67
N THR A 160 -13.80 17.64 5.70
CA THR A 160 -13.51 17.50 7.12
C THR A 160 -13.02 16.10 7.52
N PRO A 161 -12.10 16.02 8.52
CA PRO A 161 -11.66 14.74 9.02
C PRO A 161 -12.87 13.98 9.56
N TRP A 162 -12.95 12.72 9.18
CA TRP A 162 -13.56 11.62 9.91
C TRP A 162 -14.02 12.07 11.31
N GLN A 163 -15.34 12.19 11.54
CA GLN A 163 -15.85 12.48 12.88
C GLN A 163 -15.41 11.36 13.81
N ALA A 164 -14.33 11.60 14.56
CA ALA A 164 -13.92 10.71 15.63
C ALA A 164 -15.08 10.63 16.62
N GLY A 165 -15.64 9.44 16.81
CA GLY A 165 -16.53 9.19 17.94
C GLY A 165 -15.84 9.68 19.23
N ALA A 166 -16.56 10.49 20.00
CA ALA A 166 -16.02 11.31 21.09
C ALA A 166 -14.93 10.61 21.94
N GLY A 167 -13.68 11.05 21.76
CA GLY A 167 -12.53 10.60 22.53
C GLY A 167 -11.24 11.18 21.94
N THR A 168 -10.73 12.26 22.51
CA THR A 168 -9.50 12.93 22.07
C THR A 168 -8.26 12.08 22.36
N PRO A 169 -7.37 11.77 21.39
CA PRO A 169 -6.04 11.27 21.67
C PRO A 169 -5.05 12.44 21.79
N THR A 170 -4.31 12.49 22.90
CA THR A 170 -3.15 13.36 23.09
C THR A 170 -1.88 12.64 22.64
N SER A 171 -1.08 13.29 21.79
CA SER A 171 0.23 12.87 21.21
C SER A 171 0.19 12.15 19.84
N PRO A 172 1.21 12.38 18.96
CA PRO A 172 1.16 12.03 17.55
C PRO A 172 1.32 10.52 17.40
N THR A 173 0.24 9.84 17.01
CA THR A 173 0.19 8.38 16.95
C THR A 173 -0.19 7.94 15.54
N VAL A 174 0.58 6.97 15.02
CA VAL A 174 0.24 6.07 13.91
C VAL A 174 -1.21 5.60 14.03
N ALA A 175 -1.98 5.69 12.94
CA ALA A 175 -3.35 5.20 12.91
C ALA A 175 -3.37 3.66 13.03
N ALA A 176 -3.94 3.15 14.12
CA ALA A 176 -4.24 1.73 14.32
C ALA A 176 -5.73 1.57 14.63
N CYS A 177 -6.47 0.88 13.77
CA CYS A 177 -7.87 0.54 14.00
C CYS A 177 -7.98 -0.90 14.56
N ARG A 178 -8.62 -1.08 15.73
CA ARG A 178 -8.91 -2.40 16.32
C ARG A 178 -10.42 -2.65 16.29
N SER A 179 -10.86 -3.81 15.81
CA SER A 179 -12.23 -4.30 16.03
C SER A 179 -12.25 -5.35 17.15
N ARG A 180 -13.32 -5.40 17.93
CA ARG A 180 -13.58 -6.43 18.95
C ARG A 180 -14.53 -7.52 18.43
N HIS A 181 -14.35 -8.06 17.23
CA HIS A 181 -15.05 -9.28 16.79
C HIS A 181 -14.17 -10.11 15.86
N ALA A 182 -14.30 -11.44 15.94
CA ALA A 182 -13.47 -12.43 15.24
C ALA A 182 -13.38 -12.17 13.73
N GLY A 183 -12.23 -11.67 13.27
CA GLY A 183 -11.91 -11.30 11.89
C GLY A 183 -10.45 -10.82 11.76
N PRO A 184 -9.96 -10.61 10.52
CA PRO A 184 -8.56 -10.33 10.18
C PRO A 184 -7.79 -9.39 11.10
N ARG A 185 -6.58 -9.80 11.50
CA ARG A 185 -5.71 -9.15 12.49
C ARG A 185 -4.74 -8.17 11.85
N TRP A 186 -4.49 -7.06 12.53
CA TRP A 186 -3.59 -5.99 12.08
C TRP A 186 -2.63 -5.57 13.20
N ILE A 187 -1.32 -5.58 12.91
CA ILE A 187 -0.23 -5.25 13.84
C ILE A 187 0.53 -4.04 13.30
N ALA A 188 0.74 -3.02 14.15
CA ALA A 188 1.79 -2.03 13.97
C ALA A 188 2.84 -2.28 15.07
N SER A 189 4.10 -2.46 14.68
CA SER A 189 5.22 -2.42 15.61
C SER A 189 5.97 -1.11 15.41
N SER A 190 6.12 -0.38 16.50
CA SER A 190 7.18 0.59 16.68
C SER A 190 7.97 0.12 17.89
N ARG A 191 9.27 -0.13 17.76
CA ARG A 191 10.16 -0.17 18.92
C ARG A 191 11.27 0.84 18.70
N PRO A 192 11.42 1.76 19.66
CA PRO A 192 12.25 1.42 20.83
C PRO A 192 11.56 1.65 22.18
N GLY A 193 11.84 0.76 23.15
CA GLY A 193 11.64 1.02 24.59
C GLY A 193 10.24 0.69 25.14
N THR A 194 10.11 -0.47 25.76
CA THR A 194 8.90 -0.96 26.46
C THR A 194 8.36 -0.01 27.53
N LYS A 195 7.03 0.17 27.59
CA LYS A 195 6.18 -0.20 28.75
C LYS A 195 4.68 -0.03 28.43
N ASN A 196 3.95 -1.11 28.69
CA ASN A 196 2.51 -1.31 28.58
C ASN A 196 1.60 -0.10 28.86
N ALA A 197 0.67 0.17 27.96
CA ALA A 197 -0.72 0.50 28.29
C ALA A 197 -1.60 0.33 27.04
N ALA A 198 -2.59 -0.57 27.10
CA ALA A 198 -3.60 -0.76 26.08
C ALA A 198 -4.85 0.03 26.45
N THR A 199 -5.34 0.90 25.56
CA THR A 199 -6.66 1.53 25.69
C THR A 199 -7.50 1.12 24.49
N THR A 200 -8.70 0.61 24.75
CA THR A 200 -9.60 0.07 23.72
C THR A 200 -10.74 1.05 23.45
N CYS A 201 -11.00 1.37 22.19
CA CYS A 201 -12.22 2.08 21.78
C CYS A 201 -13.01 1.18 20.81
N THR A 202 -14.32 1.09 21.00
CA THR A 202 -15.24 0.24 20.26
C THR A 202 -16.26 1.15 19.60
N THR A 203 -16.47 1.03 18.29
CA THR A 203 -17.69 1.58 17.68
C THR A 203 -18.19 0.70 16.54
N ALA A 204 -19.50 0.47 16.59
CA ALA A 204 -20.32 -0.22 15.62
C ALA A 204 -20.53 0.64 14.36
N LEU A 205 -20.59 0.00 13.20
CA LEU A 205 -21.15 0.60 11.99
C LEU A 205 -22.14 -0.38 11.37
N ARG A 206 -23.39 0.07 11.29
CA ARG A 206 -24.36 -0.36 10.28
C ARG A 206 -23.97 0.24 8.94
#